data_AF-A0AAE1IAP8-F1
#
_entry.id   AF-A0AAE1IAP8-F1
#
_cell.length_a   1.000
_cell.length_b   1.000
_cell.length_c   1.000
_cell.angle_alpha   90.00
_cell.angle_beta   90.00
_cell.angle_gamma   90.00
#
_symmetry.space_group_name_H-M   'P 1'
#
loop_
_entity.id
_entity.type
_entity.pdbx_description
1 polymer ?
#
loop_
_entity_poly.entity_id
_entity_poly.type
_entity_poly.pdbx_seq_one_letter_code
_entity_poly.pdbx_strand_id
1 'polypeptide(L)'
;MAPEYGYSLVAEEADVEEDGSSGTQEKITRNPLKSLTWHLFGPIAWLFTTFLLVAVLILLVAAVTKEPSSEQCAKKLSVWSPALEAVEYVDVQFQNKFNEKSIYRGKPTPELERAWLDLWNFGPVNIPLDKLDALNKSKEVDWKRAKPEVGGGIIGNLETSNQHLTELHSKFAK
;
A
#
# COMPACT_ATOMS: atom_id res chain seq x y z
N MET A 1 -62.33 -8.44 30.45
CA MET A 1 -63.56 -7.77 29.99
C MET A 1 -63.32 -7.40 28.54
N ALA A 2 -63.84 -8.20 27.61
CA ALA A 2 -63.87 -7.90 26.18
C ALA A 2 -65.22 -7.20 25.85
N PRO A 3 -65.52 -6.73 24.63
CA PRO A 3 -64.69 -6.55 23.42
C PRO A 3 -64.89 -5.15 22.76
N GLU A 4 -64.14 -4.85 21.69
CA GLU A 4 -64.55 -3.84 20.70
C GLU A 4 -64.85 -4.55 19.35
N TYR A 5 -65.94 -4.12 18.71
CA TYR A 5 -66.74 -4.88 17.75
C TYR A 5 -66.19 -4.85 16.32
N GLY A 6 -66.39 -5.97 15.64
CA GLY A 6 -66.09 -6.18 14.23
C GLY A 6 -67.02 -5.44 13.27
N TYR A 7 -66.46 -5.17 12.09
CA TYR A 7 -67.05 -4.53 10.93
C TYR A 7 -67.98 -5.50 10.18
N SER A 8 -69.20 -5.05 9.86
CA SER A 8 -70.10 -5.70 8.91
C SER A 8 -70.34 -4.81 7.69
N LEU A 9 -70.23 -5.42 6.51
CA LEU A 9 -70.52 -4.86 5.19
C LEU A 9 -72.02 -4.61 5.03
N VAL A 10 -72.38 -3.48 4.43
CA VAL A 10 -73.70 -3.27 3.80
C VAL A 10 -73.44 -2.71 2.40
N ALA A 11 -74.03 -3.39 1.42
CA ALA A 11 -73.99 -3.08 0.00
C ALA A 11 -75.01 -1.98 -0.34
N GLU A 12 -74.72 -1.16 -1.35
CA GLU A 12 -75.72 -0.37 -2.07
C GLU A 12 -75.48 -0.53 -3.58
N GLU A 13 -76.48 -1.07 -4.26
CA GLU A 13 -76.61 -1.25 -5.72
C GLU A 13 -76.91 0.07 -6.43
N ALA A 14 -76.44 0.20 -7.69
CA ALA A 14 -76.98 1.01 -8.80
C ALA A 14 -75.82 1.37 -9.77
N ASP A 15 -75.81 1.18 -11.09
CA ASP A 15 -76.79 0.72 -12.08
C ASP A 15 -75.98 0.14 -13.26
N VAL A 16 -76.48 -0.91 -13.91
CA VAL A 16 -75.94 -1.43 -15.17
C VAL A 16 -76.76 -0.86 -16.32
N GLU A 17 -76.17 0.05 -17.10
CA GLU A 17 -76.63 0.35 -18.46
C GLU A 17 -75.80 -0.47 -19.46
N GLU A 18 -76.44 -1.45 -20.10
CA GLU A 18 -75.95 -2.07 -21.33
C GLU A 18 -76.24 -1.14 -22.52
N ASP A 19 -75.20 -0.56 -23.10
CA ASP A 19 -75.18 -0.03 -24.46
C ASP A 19 -74.39 -1.02 -25.32
N GLY A 20 -75.08 -1.60 -26.30
CA GLY A 20 -74.51 -2.45 -27.31
C GLY A 20 -74.01 -1.67 -28.52
N SER A 21 -72.77 -1.98 -28.89
CA SER A 21 -72.29 -2.09 -30.28
C SER A 21 -72.40 -0.87 -31.18
N SER A 22 -71.29 -0.15 -31.33
CA SER A 22 -70.80 0.20 -32.69
C SER A 22 -69.30 0.45 -32.67
N GLY A 23 -68.57 -0.29 -33.51
CA GLY A 23 -67.12 -0.25 -33.59
C GLY A 23 -66.59 1.16 -33.85
N THR A 24 -65.96 1.73 -32.83
CA THR A 24 -65.12 2.92 -32.99
C THR A 24 -63.68 2.45 -33.12
N GLN A 25 -63.14 2.52 -34.33
CA GLN A 25 -61.71 2.41 -34.60
C GLN A 25 -60.98 3.45 -33.77
N GLU A 26 -60.43 3.04 -32.63
CA GLU A 26 -59.50 3.83 -31.86
C GLU A 26 -58.25 4.02 -32.73
N LYS A 27 -58.14 5.20 -33.37
CA LYS A 27 -56.90 5.64 -34.02
C LYS A 27 -55.84 5.73 -32.94
N ILE A 28 -55.04 4.67 -32.79
CA ILE A 28 -53.77 4.69 -32.08
C ILE A 28 -52.90 5.76 -32.76
N THR A 29 -52.96 6.99 -32.25
CA THR A 29 -52.03 8.06 -32.57
C THR A 29 -50.69 7.67 -31.98
N ARG A 30 -49.89 6.93 -32.77
CA ARG A 30 -48.48 6.71 -32.45
C ARG A 30 -47.79 8.07 -32.46
N ASN A 31 -47.49 8.61 -31.28
CA ASN A 31 -46.70 9.82 -31.13
C ASN A 31 -45.31 9.60 -31.78
N PRO A 32 -44.97 10.28 -32.89
CA PRO A 32 -43.71 10.02 -33.60
C PRO A 32 -42.49 10.46 -32.79
N LEU A 33 -42.68 11.35 -31.80
CA LEU A 33 -41.60 11.82 -30.92
C LEU A 33 -41.10 10.77 -29.93
N LYS A 34 -41.92 9.79 -29.52
CA LYS A 34 -41.47 8.73 -28.61
C LYS A 34 -40.61 7.68 -29.32
N SER A 35 -40.74 7.52 -30.64
CA SER A 35 -39.89 6.59 -31.40
C SER A 35 -38.48 7.15 -31.57
N LEU A 36 -38.34 8.46 -31.80
CA LEU A 36 -37.05 9.08 -32.07
C LEU A 36 -36.15 9.19 -30.83
N THR A 37 -36.73 9.38 -29.64
CA THR A 37 -35.96 9.45 -28.39
C THR A 37 -35.27 8.13 -28.06
N TRP A 38 -35.94 6.98 -28.24
CA TRP A 38 -35.34 5.67 -27.97
C TRP A 38 -34.18 5.31 -28.89
N HIS A 39 -34.17 5.82 -30.13
CA HIS A 39 -33.08 5.58 -31.08
C HIS A 39 -31.81 6.41 -30.79
N LEU A 40 -31.91 7.56 -30.11
CA LEU A 40 -30.74 8.35 -29.71
C LEU A 40 -30.22 8.02 -28.30
N PHE A 41 -31.09 7.69 -27.35
CA PHE A 41 -30.66 7.39 -25.98
C PHE A 41 -29.95 6.03 -25.85
N GLY A 42 -30.30 5.04 -26.67
CA GLY A 42 -29.63 3.74 -26.73
C GLY A 42 -28.13 3.82 -27.08
N PRO A 43 -27.74 4.40 -28.24
CA PRO A 43 -26.33 4.49 -28.63
C PRO A 43 -25.52 5.42 -27.71
N ILE A 44 -26.09 6.52 -27.21
CA ILE A 44 -25.38 7.42 -26.28
C ILE A 44 -25.11 6.72 -24.94
N ALA A 45 -26.10 6.01 -24.39
CA ALA A 45 -25.89 5.23 -23.17
C ALA A 45 -24.86 4.11 -23.38
N TRP A 46 -24.85 3.46 -24.54
CA TRP A 46 -23.88 2.41 -24.89
C TRP A 46 -22.46 2.95 -25.06
N LEU A 47 -22.31 4.12 -25.69
CA LEU A 47 -21.01 4.81 -25.78
C LEU A 47 -20.50 5.25 -24.40
N PHE A 48 -21.39 5.69 -23.51
CA PHE A 48 -21.01 6.09 -22.15
C PHE A 48 -20.60 4.89 -21.29
N THR A 49 -21.35 3.78 -21.33
CA THR A 49 -21.00 2.56 -20.57
C THR A 49 -19.73 1.91 -21.09
N THR A 50 -19.52 1.86 -22.41
CA THR A 50 -18.26 1.38 -23.00
C THR A 50 -17.09 2.29 -22.64
N PHE A 51 -17.26 3.61 -22.67
CA PHE A 51 -16.24 4.55 -22.21
C PHE A 51 -15.87 4.33 -20.73
N LEU A 52 -16.85 4.21 -19.85
CA LEU A 52 -16.61 3.93 -18.42
C LEU A 52 -15.91 2.59 -18.22
N LEU A 53 -16.31 1.55 -18.94
CA LEU A 53 -15.69 0.23 -18.85
C LEU A 53 -14.23 0.28 -19.32
N VAL A 54 -13.95 0.97 -20.43
CA VAL A 54 -12.58 1.17 -20.91
C VAL A 54 -11.76 2.00 -19.91
N ALA A 55 -12.33 3.05 -19.32
CA ALA A 55 -11.64 3.85 -18.30
C ALA A 55 -11.29 3.02 -17.06
N VAL A 56 -12.21 2.17 -16.59
CA VAL A 56 -11.96 1.25 -15.46
C VAL A 56 -10.88 0.23 -15.82
N LEU A 57 -10.92 -0.35 -17.03
CA LEU A 57 -9.88 -1.27 -17.48
C LEU A 57 -8.50 -0.60 -17.55
N ILE A 58 -8.42 0.63 -18.06
CA ILE A 58 -7.17 1.40 -18.10
C ILE A 58 -6.64 1.65 -16.69
N LEU A 59 -7.50 2.03 -15.75
CA LEU A 59 -7.11 2.25 -14.36
C LEU A 59 -6.63 0.96 -13.67
N LEU A 60 -7.29 -0.18 -13.93
CA LEU A 60 -6.86 -1.47 -13.40
C LEU A 60 -5.50 -1.89 -13.97
N VAL A 61 -5.29 -1.75 -15.28
CA VAL A 61 -3.99 -2.04 -15.92
C VAL A 61 -2.91 -1.12 -15.35
N ALA A 62 -3.20 0.17 -15.20
CA ALA A 62 -2.26 1.11 -14.61
C ALA A 62 -1.95 0.79 -13.13
N ALA A 63 -2.93 0.32 -12.36
CA ALA A 63 -2.73 -0.06 -10.97
C ALA A 63 -1.85 -1.32 -10.83
N VAL A 64 -2.01 -2.31 -11.71
CA VAL A 64 -1.23 -3.55 -11.70
C VAL A 64 0.18 -3.36 -12.27
N THR A 65 0.36 -2.42 -13.21
CA THR A 65 1.66 -2.20 -13.87
C THR A 65 2.54 -1.15 -13.19
N LYS A 66 1.98 -0.31 -12.31
CA LYS A 66 2.73 0.71 -11.57
C LYS A 66 3.21 0.20 -10.21
N GLU A 67 3.93 -0.92 -10.20
CA GLU A 67 4.69 -1.29 -9.01
C GLU A 67 5.98 -0.45 -8.96
N PRO A 68 6.22 0.32 -7.88
CA PRO A 68 7.47 1.06 -7.73
C PRO A 68 8.62 0.08 -7.49
N SER A 69 9.81 0.39 -8.03
CA SER A 69 11.01 -0.40 -7.73
C SER A 69 11.28 -0.42 -6.21
N SER A 70 11.71 -1.57 -5.69
CA SER A 70 12.11 -1.76 -4.29
C SER A 70 13.12 -0.72 -3.83
N GLU A 71 14.04 -0.31 -4.69
CA GLU A 71 15.03 0.75 -4.43
C GLU A 71 14.35 2.11 -4.18
N GLN A 72 13.38 2.48 -5.01
CA GLN A 72 12.65 3.74 -4.89
C GLN A 72 11.81 3.77 -3.60
N CYS A 73 11.23 2.63 -3.24
CA CYS A 73 10.49 2.47 -2.00
C CYS A 73 11.42 2.60 -0.79
N ALA A 74 12.54 1.87 -0.79
CA ALA A 74 13.50 1.89 0.30
C ALA A 74 14.13 3.28 0.51
N LYS A 75 14.44 4.01 -0.57
CA LYS A 75 14.96 5.38 -0.47
C LYS A 75 13.98 6.37 0.17
N LYS A 76 12.67 6.15 0.02
CA LYS A 76 11.62 7.01 0.60
C LYS A 76 11.29 6.64 2.05
N LEU A 77 11.38 5.36 2.40
CA LEU A 77 11.01 4.85 3.72
C LEU A 77 12.19 4.77 4.69
N SER A 78 13.43 4.81 4.19
CA SER A 78 14.62 4.74 5.03
C SER A 78 15.10 6.13 5.44
N VAL A 79 15.67 6.20 6.65
CA VAL A 79 16.48 7.34 7.07
C VAL A 79 17.69 7.45 6.14
N TRP A 80 18.14 8.68 5.88
CA TRP A 80 19.35 8.89 5.07
C TRP A 80 20.53 8.11 5.67
N SER A 81 21.19 7.33 4.83
CA SER A 81 22.46 6.69 5.16
C SER A 81 23.31 6.55 3.90
N PRO A 82 24.65 6.56 4.02
CA PRO A 82 25.54 6.29 2.90
C PRO A 82 25.27 4.92 2.24
N ALA A 83 24.71 3.97 2.98
CA ALA A 83 24.37 2.65 2.47
C ALA A 83 23.36 2.70 1.33
N LEU A 84 22.45 3.67 1.29
CA LEU A 84 21.43 3.79 0.23
C LEU A 84 22.03 4.00 -1.17
N GLU A 85 23.25 4.52 -1.27
CA GLU A 85 23.95 4.73 -2.55
C GLU A 85 24.95 3.59 -2.85
N ALA A 86 25.30 2.79 -1.85
CA ALA A 86 26.33 1.75 -1.94
C ALA A 86 25.76 0.34 -2.13
N VAL A 87 24.45 0.13 -1.96
CA VAL A 87 23.82 -1.19 -2.04
C VAL A 87 22.99 -1.35 -3.32
N GLU A 88 23.08 -2.53 -3.91
CA GLU A 88 22.20 -2.96 -5.01
C GLU A 88 21.10 -3.87 -4.45
N TYR A 89 19.85 -3.60 -4.84
CA TYR A 89 18.72 -4.44 -4.44
C TYR A 89 18.63 -5.65 -5.38
N VAL A 90 18.85 -6.84 -4.82
CA VAL A 90 18.71 -8.10 -5.54
C VAL A 90 17.63 -8.96 -4.88
N ASP A 91 16.71 -9.45 -5.71
CA ASP A 91 15.68 -10.39 -5.25
C ASP A 91 16.29 -11.79 -5.18
N VAL A 92 16.56 -12.24 -3.95
CA VAL A 92 17.16 -13.56 -3.70
C VAL A 92 16.23 -14.41 -2.84
N GLN A 93 16.05 -15.66 -3.25
CA GLN A 93 15.38 -16.67 -2.44
C GLN A 93 16.39 -17.29 -1.48
N PHE A 94 16.39 -16.82 -0.23
CA PHE A 94 17.27 -17.36 0.80
C PHE A 94 16.99 -18.84 1.02
N GLN A 95 18.04 -19.67 0.92
CA GLN A 95 17.98 -21.09 1.27
C GLN A 95 17.98 -21.24 2.80
N ASN A 96 16.90 -20.81 3.46
CA ASN A 96 16.84 -20.75 4.93
C ASN A 96 16.35 -22.07 5.55
N LYS A 97 16.82 -23.21 5.03
CA LYS A 97 16.54 -24.50 5.66
C LYS A 97 17.25 -24.55 7.01
N PHE A 98 16.62 -25.18 8.01
CA PHE A 98 17.22 -25.29 9.35
C PHE A 98 18.60 -25.99 9.33
N ASN A 99 18.75 -26.96 8.43
CA ASN A 99 19.98 -27.72 8.22
C ASN A 99 20.92 -27.13 7.15
N GLU A 100 20.65 -25.92 6.66
CA GLU A 100 21.53 -25.27 5.67
C GLU A 100 22.90 -25.01 6.29
N LYS A 101 23.96 -25.38 5.54
CA LYS A 101 25.35 -25.18 5.99
C LYS A 101 25.70 -23.70 5.86
N SER A 102 26.19 -23.12 6.95
CA SER A 102 26.67 -21.73 6.99
C SER A 102 27.87 -21.65 7.91
N ILE A 103 28.79 -20.73 7.60
CA ILE A 103 29.95 -20.42 8.46
C ILE A 103 29.54 -19.89 9.84
N TYR A 104 28.30 -19.44 9.96
CA TYR A 104 27.71 -18.88 11.18
C TYR A 104 26.93 -19.89 12.03
N ARG A 105 26.84 -21.16 11.59
CA ARG A 105 26.03 -22.20 12.24
C ARG A 105 26.87 -23.38 12.68
N GLY A 106 26.47 -24.02 13.78
CA GLY A 106 27.08 -25.25 14.27
C GLY A 106 27.57 -25.16 15.71
N LYS A 107 28.51 -26.04 16.07
CA LYS A 107 29.16 -25.99 17.38
C LYS A 107 30.04 -24.74 17.46
N PRO A 108 30.15 -24.10 18.64
CA PRO A 108 31.04 -22.95 18.83
C PRO A 108 32.48 -23.38 18.54
N THR A 109 33.10 -22.73 17.55
CA THR A 109 34.50 -22.92 17.15
C THR A 109 35.16 -21.55 17.05
N PRO A 110 36.49 -21.44 17.25
CA PRO A 110 37.19 -20.16 17.12
C PRO A 110 36.99 -19.50 15.76
N GLU A 111 36.92 -20.28 14.69
CA GLU A 111 36.71 -19.80 13.32
C GLU A 111 35.30 -19.25 13.12
N LEU A 112 34.29 -19.92 13.69
CA LEU A 112 32.89 -19.46 13.66
C LEU A 112 32.74 -18.15 14.46
N GLU A 113 33.35 -18.07 15.64
CA GLU A 113 33.30 -16.85 16.46
C GLU A 113 33.97 -15.68 15.75
N ARG A 114 35.11 -15.93 15.10
CA ARG A 114 35.79 -14.93 14.28
C ARG A 114 34.93 -14.45 13.12
N ALA A 115 34.27 -15.37 12.41
CA ALA A 115 33.37 -15.03 11.33
C ALA A 115 32.22 -14.13 11.82
N TRP A 116 31.66 -14.42 13.00
CA TRP A 116 30.66 -13.55 13.63
C TRP A 116 31.25 -12.18 13.95
N LEU A 117 32.40 -12.10 14.62
CA LEU A 117 33.05 -10.83 14.95
C LEU A 117 33.30 -9.97 13.71
N ASP A 118 33.83 -10.56 12.64
CA ASP A 118 34.09 -9.87 11.39
C ASP A 118 32.80 -9.38 10.69
N LEU A 119 31.65 -10.03 10.96
CA LEU A 119 30.35 -9.67 10.38
C LEU A 119 29.67 -8.48 11.07
N TRP A 120 29.91 -8.20 12.36
CA TRP A 120 29.19 -7.13 13.07
C TRP A 120 30.10 -6.05 13.64
N ASN A 121 31.39 -6.32 13.82
CA ASN A 121 32.35 -5.39 14.41
C ASN A 121 32.85 -4.34 13.39
N PHE A 122 31.91 -3.67 12.74
CA PHE A 122 32.20 -2.50 11.94
C PHE A 122 32.14 -1.27 12.86
N GLY A 123 33.16 -0.44 12.77
CA GLY A 123 33.25 0.79 13.56
C GLY A 123 32.15 1.81 13.23
N PRO A 124 32.16 2.95 13.92
CA PRO A 124 31.21 4.04 13.65
C PRO A 124 31.23 4.49 12.19
N VAL A 125 30.08 4.95 11.71
CA VAL A 125 29.92 5.56 10.39
C VAL A 125 30.16 7.07 10.45
N ASN A 126 30.79 7.61 9.40
CA ASN A 126 30.98 9.05 9.24
C ASN A 126 29.77 9.68 8.55
N ILE A 127 29.07 10.57 9.26
CA ILE A 127 27.90 11.31 8.78
C ILE A 127 28.34 12.72 8.35
N PRO A 128 28.29 13.06 7.05
CA PRO A 128 28.58 14.40 6.58
C PRO A 128 27.62 15.45 7.18
N LEU A 129 28.13 16.66 7.44
CA LEU A 129 27.36 17.72 8.10
C LEU A 129 26.18 18.23 7.26
N ASP A 130 26.29 18.16 5.93
CA ASP A 130 25.22 18.51 4.98
C ASP A 130 24.03 17.55 5.06
N LYS A 131 24.22 16.37 5.65
CA LYS A 131 23.19 15.33 5.77
C LYS A 131 22.49 15.34 7.13
N LEU A 132 22.87 16.24 8.04
CA LEU A 132 22.21 16.36 9.35
C LEU A 132 20.74 16.78 9.24
N ASP A 133 20.41 17.61 8.25
CA ASP A 133 19.03 18.03 8.01
C ASP A 133 18.17 16.83 7.62
N ALA A 134 18.71 15.89 6.83
CA ALA A 134 18.04 14.66 6.44
C ALA A 134 17.82 13.69 7.63
N LEU A 135 18.57 13.88 8.72
CA LEU A 135 18.43 13.12 9.97
C LEU A 135 17.58 13.84 11.02
N ASN A 136 17.05 15.02 10.69
CA ASN A 136 16.35 15.91 11.62
C ASN A 136 17.16 16.18 12.91
N LYS A 137 18.48 16.41 12.75
CA LYS A 137 19.39 16.71 13.86
C LYS A 137 19.84 18.18 13.82
N SER A 138 19.94 18.78 15.01
CA SER A 138 20.44 20.15 15.15
C SER A 138 21.92 20.24 14.80
N LYS A 139 22.30 21.32 14.12
CA LYS A 139 23.69 21.68 13.81
C LYS A 139 24.40 22.40 14.95
N GLU A 140 23.65 22.83 15.97
CA GLU A 140 24.13 23.67 17.07
C GLU A 140 24.70 22.86 18.24
N VAL A 141 24.47 21.54 18.25
CA VAL A 141 24.99 20.63 19.26
C VAL A 141 26.47 20.32 18.97
N ASP A 142 27.30 20.27 20.02
CA ASP A 142 28.70 19.86 19.92
C ASP A 142 28.82 18.34 19.72
N TRP A 143 28.62 17.91 18.48
CA TRP A 143 28.72 16.51 18.08
C TRP A 143 30.18 16.01 18.06
N LYS A 144 30.38 14.74 18.44
CA LYS A 144 31.68 14.08 18.27
C LYS A 144 32.02 13.92 16.79
N ARG A 145 33.18 14.44 16.40
CA ARG A 145 33.66 14.46 15.01
C ARG A 145 34.58 13.29 14.71
N ALA A 146 34.45 12.77 13.50
CA ALA A 146 35.40 11.83 12.94
C ALA A 146 36.71 12.57 12.59
N LYS A 147 37.81 11.82 12.44
CA LYS A 147 39.08 12.42 12.00
C LYS A 147 38.92 13.02 10.61
N PRO A 148 39.64 14.11 10.27
CA PRO A 148 39.58 14.71 8.93
C PRO A 148 39.89 13.70 7.81
N GLU A 149 40.80 12.76 8.06
CA GLU A 149 41.22 11.70 7.14
C GLU A 149 40.09 10.76 6.70
N VAL A 150 39.06 10.60 7.53
CA VAL A 150 37.91 9.71 7.28
C VAL A 150 36.62 10.48 6.94
N GLY A 151 36.76 11.79 6.68
CA GLY A 151 35.67 12.65 6.20
C GLY A 151 35.27 13.80 7.15
N GLY A 152 35.78 13.84 8.39
CA GLY A 152 35.58 14.98 9.30
C GLY A 152 34.14 15.29 9.73
N GLY A 153 33.21 14.38 9.42
CA GLY A 153 31.80 14.48 9.76
C GLY A 153 31.52 14.09 11.21
N ILE A 154 30.26 13.81 11.50
CA ILE A 154 29.81 13.37 12.82
C ILE A 154 29.88 11.84 12.90
N ILE A 155 30.27 11.35 14.07
CA ILE A 155 30.29 9.91 14.34
C ILE A 155 28.86 9.42 14.64
N GLY A 156 28.36 8.50 13.81
CA GLY A 156 27.12 7.75 14.04
C GLY A 156 27.41 6.28 14.36
N ASN A 157 26.62 5.69 15.25
CA ASN A 157 26.69 4.25 15.56
C ASN A 157 25.39 3.56 15.15
N LEU A 158 25.49 2.28 14.78
CA LEU A 158 24.32 1.42 14.65
C LEU A 158 23.90 0.98 16.06
N GLU A 159 22.62 1.14 16.39
CA GLU A 159 22.09 0.88 17.75
C GLU A 159 22.39 -0.54 18.27
N THR A 160 22.54 -1.53 17.38
CA THR A 160 22.90 -2.92 17.75
C THR A 160 24.32 -3.07 18.27
N SER A 161 25.24 -2.14 17.94
CA SER A 161 26.65 -2.22 18.34
C SER A 161 26.87 -1.71 19.77
N ASN A 162 26.02 -0.82 20.28
CA ASN A 162 26.27 -0.14 21.56
C ASN A 162 26.10 -1.05 22.80
N GLN A 163 25.26 -2.08 22.73
CA GLN A 163 24.90 -2.87 23.92
C GLN A 163 25.82 -4.08 24.14
N HIS A 164 26.43 -4.63 23.08
CA HIS A 164 27.34 -5.77 23.19
C HIS A 164 28.81 -5.34 23.41
N LEU A 165 29.24 -4.22 22.82
CA LEU A 165 30.62 -3.71 22.98
C LEU A 165 30.94 -3.26 24.41
N THR A 166 29.97 -2.68 25.13
CA THR A 166 30.19 -2.23 26.52
C THR A 166 30.44 -3.40 27.46
N GLU A 167 29.78 -4.55 27.25
CA GLU A 167 30.03 -5.76 28.04
C GLU A 167 31.32 -6.48 27.64
N LEU A 168 31.66 -6.54 26.34
CA LEU A 168 32.88 -7.18 25.88
C LEU A 168 34.14 -6.41 26.33
N HIS A 169 34.16 -5.08 26.21
CA HIS A 169 35.28 -4.29 26.72
C HIS A 169 35.47 -4.44 28.23
N SER A 170 34.38 -4.61 29.00
CA SER A 170 34.45 -4.87 30.44
C SER A 170 35.06 -6.24 30.76
N LYS A 171 34.78 -7.27 29.94
CA LYS A 171 35.28 -8.64 30.17
C LYS A 171 36.71 -8.86 29.67
N PHE A 172 37.17 -8.10 28.68
CA PHE A 172 38.52 -8.23 28.11
C PHE A 172 39.53 -7.18 28.60
N ALA A 173 39.11 -6.24 29.46
CA ALA A 173 40.00 -5.26 30.11
C ALA A 173 40.55 -5.73 31.48
N LYS A 174 40.63 -7.05 31.71
CA LYS A 174 41.29 -7.67 32.87
C LYS A 174 42.42 -8.57 32.44
#